data_AF-A0AAX6NE23-F1
#
_entry.id   AF-A0AAX6NE23-F1
#
_cell.length_a   1.000
_cell.length_b   1.000
_cell.length_c   1.000
_cell.angle_alpha   90.00
_cell.angle_beta   90.00
_cell.angle_gamma   90.00
#
_symmetry.space_group_name_H-M   'P 1'
#
loop_
_entity.id
_entity.type
_entity.pdbx_description
1 polymer ?
#
loop_
_entity_poly.entity_id
_entity_poly.type
_entity_poly.pdbx_seq_one_letter_code
_entity_poly.pdbx_strand_id
1 'polypeptide(L)'
;MKEKHIVYSWMGQLFASPINEVVEVLDLNQMVKTSREEMKLTSWKKRTMPVLDPVSLLTIEETPITKQSKIVIIEAKNMKVGFLVEKIIGIEELKLEDMKEPNVSEKRFVKNILGSYKIVDFGHFINADTLPLIKKALEINVSVVLDGEEMLSQRWNEREAMLEELKLESLNFLIESNRRKIDDFYIDGMMKIHRMIEKM
;
A
#
# COMPACT_ATOMS: atom_id res chain seq x y z
N MET A 1 -11.29 10.23 -19.78
CA MET A 1 -11.89 9.33 -18.75
C MET A 1 -11.20 9.58 -17.41
N LYS A 2 -11.95 9.58 -16.30
CA LYS A 2 -11.39 9.72 -14.94
C LYS A 2 -11.28 8.36 -14.27
N GLU A 3 -10.19 8.13 -13.57
CA GLU A 3 -9.97 6.92 -12.79
C GLU A 3 -9.54 7.24 -11.36
N LYS A 4 -10.10 6.51 -10.40
CA LYS A 4 -9.78 6.65 -8.98
C LYS A 4 -8.45 5.95 -8.68
N HIS A 5 -7.59 6.63 -7.96
CA HIS A 5 -6.26 6.15 -7.59
C HIS A 5 -6.04 6.33 -6.10
N ILE A 6 -5.34 5.37 -5.47
CA ILE A 6 -4.76 5.61 -4.15
C ILE A 6 -3.46 6.37 -4.34
N VAL A 7 -3.32 7.48 -3.64
CA VAL A 7 -2.12 8.32 -3.63
C VAL A 7 -1.36 8.07 -2.35
N TYR A 8 -0.04 7.93 -2.48
CA TYR A 8 0.86 7.73 -1.36
C TYR A 8 2.20 8.42 -1.61
N SER A 9 2.89 8.77 -0.53
CA SER A 9 4.27 9.24 -0.62
C SER A 9 5.24 8.08 -0.56
N TRP A 10 6.30 8.21 -1.34
CA TRP A 10 7.44 7.31 -1.35
C TRP A 10 8.66 8.08 -1.85
N MET A 11 9.79 7.99 -1.13
CA MET A 11 11.01 8.77 -1.38
C MET A 11 10.76 10.29 -1.45
N GLY A 12 9.82 10.80 -0.65
CA GLY A 12 9.42 12.21 -0.69
C GLY A 12 8.70 12.65 -1.98
N GLN A 13 8.31 11.71 -2.85
CA GLN A 13 7.56 11.96 -4.07
C GLN A 13 6.16 11.37 -3.98
N LEU A 14 5.24 11.90 -4.79
CA LEU A 14 3.86 11.40 -4.87
C LEU A 14 3.74 10.33 -5.94
N PHE A 15 3.34 9.16 -5.48
CA PHE A 15 3.03 8.02 -6.30
C PHE A 15 1.55 7.69 -6.20
N ALA A 16 1.05 6.98 -7.21
CA ALA A 16 -0.33 6.55 -7.23
C ALA A 16 -0.45 5.17 -7.85
N SER A 17 -1.45 4.42 -7.38
CA SER A 17 -1.87 3.17 -7.99
C SER A 17 -3.35 3.23 -8.33
N PRO A 18 -3.76 2.71 -9.49
CA PRO A 18 -5.16 2.52 -9.82
C PRO A 18 -5.85 1.76 -8.68
N ILE A 19 -6.99 2.27 -8.21
CA ILE A 19 -7.66 1.70 -7.02
C ILE A 19 -8.13 0.25 -7.25
N ASN A 20 -8.30 -0.15 -8.50
CA ASN A 20 -8.66 -1.52 -8.91
C ASN A 20 -7.49 -2.51 -8.79
N GLU A 21 -6.23 -2.05 -8.82
CA GLU A 21 -5.04 -2.87 -8.57
C GLU A 21 -4.79 -3.04 -7.06
N VAL A 22 -5.33 -2.15 -6.24
CA VAL A 22 -5.19 -2.21 -4.79
C VAL A 22 -6.26 -3.10 -4.17
N VAL A 23 -5.83 -4.05 -3.34
CA VAL A 23 -6.69 -4.97 -2.60
C VAL A 23 -7.12 -4.37 -1.27
N GLU A 24 -6.16 -3.84 -0.52
CA GLU A 24 -6.32 -3.39 0.87
C GLU A 24 -5.08 -2.59 1.29
N VAL A 25 -5.24 -1.66 2.21
CA VAL A 25 -4.13 -0.98 2.90
C VAL A 25 -4.13 -1.43 4.36
N LEU A 26 -2.97 -1.84 4.86
CA LEU A 26 -2.77 -2.30 6.23
C LEU A 26 -1.88 -1.35 7.02
N ASP A 27 -2.08 -1.36 8.34
CA ASP A 27 -1.12 -0.83 9.30
C ASP A 27 0.07 -1.77 9.53
N LEU A 28 1.15 -1.24 10.10
CA LEU A 28 2.41 -1.98 10.33
C LEU A 28 2.44 -2.76 11.65
N ASN A 29 1.31 -2.90 12.33
CA ASN A 29 1.24 -3.37 13.73
C ASN A 29 1.85 -4.77 13.97
N GLN A 30 2.00 -5.58 12.91
CA GLN A 30 2.52 -6.94 13.01
C GLN A 30 3.44 -7.26 11.82
N MET A 31 4.67 -6.72 11.83
CA MET A 31 5.68 -7.06 10.82
C MET A 31 6.84 -7.83 11.41
N VAL A 32 7.22 -8.92 10.73
CA VAL A 32 8.40 -9.73 11.03
C VAL A 32 9.47 -9.42 10.00
N LYS A 33 10.67 -9.03 10.47
CA LYS A 33 11.84 -8.85 9.60
C LYS A 33 12.33 -10.19 9.07
N THR A 34 12.81 -10.22 7.84
CA THR A 34 13.50 -11.39 7.28
C THR A 34 15.01 -11.15 7.22
N SER A 35 15.77 -12.17 6.83
CA SER A 35 17.22 -12.01 6.57
C SER A 35 17.53 -11.17 5.32
N ARG A 36 16.50 -10.73 4.59
CA ARG A 36 16.59 -9.91 3.38
C ARG A 36 15.94 -8.56 3.66
N GLU A 37 16.68 -7.48 3.42
CA GLU A 37 16.25 -6.11 3.71
C GLU A 37 15.01 -5.73 2.88
N GLU A 38 14.96 -6.22 1.65
CA GLU A 38 13.89 -5.99 0.69
C GLU A 38 12.58 -6.71 1.02
N MET A 39 12.58 -7.63 1.99
CA MET A 39 11.42 -8.46 2.32
C MET A 39 11.13 -8.52 3.82
N LYS A 40 9.87 -8.25 4.15
CA LYS A 40 9.28 -8.36 5.48
C LYS A 40 8.05 -9.26 5.38
N LEU A 41 7.57 -9.80 6.49
CA LEU A 41 6.37 -10.63 6.53
C LEU A 41 5.33 -9.98 7.46
N THR A 42 4.05 -10.12 7.14
CA THR A 42 2.96 -9.72 8.03
C THR A 42 1.85 -10.75 8.01
N SER A 43 0.97 -10.72 9.01
CA SER A 43 -0.26 -11.51 9.00
C SER A 43 -1.35 -10.75 8.26
N TRP A 44 -1.95 -11.38 7.26
CA TRP A 44 -3.12 -10.86 6.55
C TRP A 44 -4.14 -11.97 6.34
N LYS A 45 -5.35 -11.77 6.87
CA LYS A 45 -6.46 -12.76 6.80
C LYS A 45 -6.03 -14.15 7.28
N LYS A 46 -5.26 -14.20 8.37
CA LYS A 46 -4.70 -15.42 9.00
C LYS A 46 -3.75 -16.20 8.08
N ARG A 47 -3.09 -15.52 7.15
CA ARG A 47 -2.06 -16.06 6.27
C ARG A 47 -0.86 -15.14 6.28
N THR A 48 0.30 -15.67 5.97
CA THR A 48 1.50 -14.85 5.77
C THR A 48 1.35 -14.05 4.48
N MET A 49 1.59 -12.75 4.58
CA MET A 49 1.68 -11.83 3.47
C MET A 49 3.14 -11.38 3.34
N PRO A 50 3.81 -11.66 2.20
CA PRO A 50 5.09 -11.06 1.90
C PRO A 50 4.90 -9.56 1.64
N VAL A 51 5.74 -8.75 2.28
CA VAL A 51 5.79 -7.30 2.12
C VAL A 51 7.14 -6.94 1.53
N LEU A 52 7.14 -6.43 0.31
CA LEU A 52 8.33 -5.91 -0.33
C LEU A 52 8.56 -4.46 0.07
N ASP A 53 9.83 -4.08 0.24
CA ASP A 53 10.28 -2.70 0.39
C ASP A 53 10.77 -2.18 -0.97
N PRO A 54 9.97 -1.35 -1.69
CA PRO A 54 10.38 -0.81 -2.97
C PRO A 54 11.66 0.04 -2.90
N VAL A 55 11.94 0.72 -1.77
CA VAL A 55 13.20 1.48 -1.61
C VAL A 55 14.36 0.52 -1.69
N SER A 56 14.36 -0.53 -0.86
CA SER A 56 15.43 -1.53 -0.83
C SER A 56 15.57 -2.33 -2.12
N LEU A 57 14.50 -2.41 -2.93
CA LEU A 57 14.57 -3.03 -4.27
C LEU A 57 15.17 -2.09 -5.33
N LEU A 58 15.01 -0.78 -5.18
CA LEU A 58 15.54 0.22 -6.14
C LEU A 58 16.90 0.78 -5.74
N THR A 59 17.22 0.74 -4.46
CA THR A 59 18.43 1.27 -3.83
C THR A 59 19.07 0.18 -2.95
N ILE A 60 20.02 0.56 -2.11
CA ILE A 60 20.62 -0.32 -1.07
C ILE A 60 20.19 0.12 0.33
N GLU A 61 19.16 0.96 0.44
CA GLU A 61 18.71 1.54 1.70
C GLU A 61 17.36 0.93 2.12
N GLU A 62 17.11 0.88 3.43
CA GLU A 62 15.78 0.52 3.95
C GLU A 62 14.87 1.75 4.02
N THR A 63 13.58 1.57 3.74
CA THR A 63 12.59 2.62 4.04
C THR A 63 12.55 2.84 5.55
N PRO A 64 12.73 4.08 6.05
CA PRO A 64 12.50 4.39 7.45
C PRO A 64 11.04 4.12 7.80
N ILE A 65 10.79 3.11 8.62
CA ILE A 65 9.44 2.79 9.09
C ILE A 65 9.02 3.84 10.11
N THR A 66 7.94 4.54 9.79
CA THR A 66 7.31 5.49 10.70
C THR A 66 5.88 5.06 10.99
N LYS A 67 5.23 5.80 11.87
CA LYS A 67 3.82 5.64 12.22
C LYS A 67 2.89 5.90 11.04
N GLN A 68 3.32 6.72 10.09
CA GLN A 68 2.56 7.04 8.88
C GLN A 68 2.71 5.98 7.80
N SER A 69 3.74 5.13 7.91
CA SER A 69 3.96 4.04 6.97
C SER A 69 2.73 3.15 6.90
N LYS A 70 2.50 2.57 5.73
CA LYS A 70 1.42 1.62 5.49
C LYS A 70 1.92 0.51 4.57
N ILE A 71 1.18 -0.60 4.52
CA ILE A 71 1.40 -1.67 3.56
C ILE A 71 0.25 -1.62 2.55
N VAL A 72 0.55 -1.40 1.28
CA VAL A 72 -0.44 -1.47 0.20
C VAL A 72 -0.40 -2.88 -0.38
N ILE A 73 -1.47 -3.66 -0.21
CA ILE A 73 -1.60 -4.97 -0.84
C ILE A 73 -2.07 -4.75 -2.27
N ILE A 74 -1.26 -5.19 -3.22
CA ILE A 74 -1.53 -5.09 -4.64
C ILE A 74 -1.78 -6.49 -5.21
N GLU A 75 -2.76 -6.58 -6.10
CA GLU A 75 -2.97 -7.77 -6.92
C GLU A 75 -2.31 -7.57 -8.29
N ALA A 76 -1.21 -8.28 -8.52
CA ALA A 76 -0.46 -8.22 -9.78
C ALA A 76 0.00 -9.62 -10.17
N LYS A 77 -0.08 -9.95 -11.47
CA LYS A 77 0.32 -11.26 -12.02
C LYS A 77 -0.35 -12.44 -11.29
N ASN A 78 -1.64 -12.30 -10.92
CA ASN A 78 -2.42 -13.27 -10.13
C ASN A 78 -1.86 -13.57 -8.73
N MET A 79 -1.03 -12.69 -8.19
CA MET A 79 -0.47 -12.78 -6.85
C MET A 79 -0.85 -11.54 -6.04
N LYS A 80 -0.99 -11.72 -4.73
CA LYS A 80 -1.16 -10.62 -3.79
C LYS A 80 0.13 -10.45 -3.02
N VAL A 81 0.66 -9.23 -3.08
CA VAL A 81 1.94 -8.86 -2.44
C VAL A 81 1.74 -7.52 -1.76
N GLY A 82 2.22 -7.40 -0.53
CA GLY A 82 2.27 -6.13 0.17
C GLY A 82 3.45 -5.30 -0.29
N PHE A 83 3.26 -3.99 -0.39
CA PHE A 83 4.33 -3.04 -0.66
C PHE A 83 4.37 -1.99 0.44
N LEU A 84 5.56 -1.78 1.02
CA LEU A 84 5.77 -0.74 2.01
C LEU A 84 5.72 0.63 1.34
N VAL A 85 4.94 1.56 1.90
CA VAL A 85 4.87 2.96 1.49
C VAL A 85 5.07 3.87 2.70
N GLU A 86 5.56 5.10 2.47
CA GLU A 86 5.86 6.02 3.57
C GLU A 86 4.59 6.58 4.22
N LYS A 87 3.58 6.91 3.41
CA LYS A 87 2.32 7.47 3.87
C LYS A 87 1.24 7.39 2.81
N ILE A 88 0.02 7.02 3.19
CA ILE A 88 -1.15 7.22 2.33
C ILE A 88 -1.58 8.69 2.41
N ILE A 89 -1.76 9.31 1.25
CA ILE A 89 -2.27 10.67 1.11
C ILE A 89 -3.79 10.69 0.98
N GLY A 90 -4.37 9.70 0.28
CA GLY A 90 -5.82 9.58 0.11
C GLY A 90 -6.20 8.95 -1.22
N ILE A 91 -7.43 9.23 -1.67
CA ILE A 91 -7.94 8.80 -2.99
C ILE A 91 -8.18 10.03 -3.87
N GLU A 92 -7.62 9.98 -5.08
CA GLU A 92 -7.75 11.04 -6.09
C GLU A 92 -8.36 10.53 -7.38
N GLU A 93 -9.13 11.39 -8.06
CA GLU A 93 -9.61 11.14 -9.41
C GLU A 93 -8.67 11.78 -10.43
N LEU A 94 -7.92 10.94 -11.13
CA LEU A 94 -6.96 11.39 -12.13
C LEU A 94 -7.54 11.25 -13.54
N LYS A 95 -7.28 12.24 -14.39
CA LYS A 95 -7.68 12.21 -15.80
C LYS A 95 -6.58 11.55 -16.62
N LEU A 96 -6.93 10.49 -17.34
CA LEU A 96 -5.97 9.77 -18.19
C LEU A 96 -5.43 10.63 -19.37
N GLU A 97 -6.12 11.72 -19.70
CA GLU A 97 -5.74 12.63 -20.79
C GLU A 97 -4.45 13.41 -20.49
N ASP A 98 -4.04 13.49 -19.23
CA ASP A 98 -2.82 14.19 -18.79
C ASP A 98 -1.58 13.27 -18.72
N MET A 99 -1.67 12.08 -19.33
CA MET A 99 -0.65 11.05 -19.27
C MET A 99 0.63 11.43 -20.01
N LYS A 100 1.75 11.33 -19.29
CA LYS A 100 3.11 11.51 -19.81
C LYS A 100 3.95 10.27 -19.58
N GLU A 101 4.90 10.07 -20.48
CA GLU A 101 5.92 9.03 -20.34
C GLU A 101 6.87 9.35 -19.18
N PRO A 102 7.28 8.34 -18.38
CA PRO A 102 8.30 8.53 -17.37
C PRO A 102 9.68 8.72 -18.02
N ASN A 103 10.60 9.30 -17.25
CA ASN A 103 12.00 9.39 -17.68
C ASN A 103 12.65 7.99 -17.75
N VAL A 104 13.77 7.88 -18.46
CA VAL A 104 14.44 6.58 -18.73
C VAL A 104 14.78 5.82 -17.44
N SER A 105 15.21 6.52 -16.39
CA SER A 105 15.54 5.91 -15.09
C SER A 105 14.33 5.36 -14.33
N GLU A 106 13.15 5.92 -14.56
CA GLU A 106 11.91 5.57 -13.86
C GLU A 106 11.06 4.56 -14.62
N LYS A 107 11.25 4.42 -15.94
CA LYS A 107 10.53 3.46 -16.80
C LYS A 107 10.55 2.02 -16.29
N ARG A 108 11.54 1.67 -15.45
CA ARG A 108 11.60 0.35 -14.83
C ARG A 108 10.44 0.13 -13.84
N PHE A 109 9.97 1.14 -13.11
CA PHE A 109 8.93 0.95 -12.06
C PHE A 109 7.77 1.95 -12.12
N VAL A 110 7.76 2.88 -13.08
CA VAL A 110 6.69 3.85 -13.31
C VAL A 110 6.06 3.55 -14.66
N LYS A 111 4.74 3.32 -14.67
CA LYS A 111 3.96 3.11 -15.91
C LYS A 111 3.83 4.41 -16.69
N ASN A 112 3.44 5.48 -15.99
CA ASN A 112 3.21 6.80 -16.58
C ASN A 112 3.18 7.88 -15.47
N ILE A 113 3.12 9.14 -15.89
CA ILE A 113 3.00 10.30 -15.01
C ILE A 113 1.68 11.01 -15.31
N LEU A 114 0.87 11.27 -14.28
CA LEU A 114 -0.37 12.03 -14.33
C LEU A 114 -0.26 13.27 -13.44
N GLY A 115 -0.05 14.44 -14.04
CA GLY A 115 0.21 15.67 -13.28
C GLY A 115 1.48 15.58 -12.44
N SER A 116 1.34 15.64 -11.11
CA SER A 116 2.43 15.44 -10.14
C SER A 116 2.58 14.00 -9.64
N TYR A 117 1.70 13.08 -10.08
CA TYR A 117 1.65 11.71 -9.59
C TYR A 117 2.39 10.76 -10.55
N LYS A 118 3.28 9.93 -10.00
CA LYS A 118 3.90 8.83 -10.73
C LYS A 118 3.09 7.55 -10.54
N ILE A 119 2.58 6.98 -11.63
CA ILE A 119 1.79 5.75 -11.57
C ILE A 119 2.73 4.55 -11.48
N VAL A 120 2.69 3.82 -10.37
CA VAL A 120 3.64 2.74 -10.08
C VAL A 120 3.30 1.48 -10.87
N ASP A 121 4.32 0.78 -11.37
CA ASP A 121 4.22 -0.60 -11.83
C ASP A 121 4.69 -1.58 -10.76
N PHE A 122 3.80 -1.92 -9.84
CA PHE A 122 4.12 -2.91 -8.81
C PHE A 122 4.39 -4.31 -9.39
N GLY A 123 3.86 -4.60 -10.58
CA GLY A 123 4.14 -5.85 -11.28
C GLY A 123 5.62 -6.00 -11.65
N HIS A 124 6.36 -4.90 -11.78
CA HIS A 124 7.79 -4.91 -12.06
C HIS A 124 8.62 -5.52 -10.90
N PHE A 125 8.20 -5.26 -9.65
CA PHE A 125 8.87 -5.80 -8.47
C PHE A 125 8.61 -7.29 -8.24
N ILE A 126 7.64 -7.88 -8.97
CA ILE A 126 7.38 -9.33 -8.98
C ILE A 126 8.10 -9.90 -10.22
N ASN A 127 9.37 -10.22 -10.07
CA ASN A 127 10.27 -10.64 -11.16
C ASN A 127 11.05 -11.92 -10.78
N ALA A 128 12.00 -12.34 -11.61
CA ALA A 128 12.72 -13.58 -11.42
C ALA A 128 13.49 -13.66 -10.08
N ASP A 129 13.92 -12.51 -9.54
CA ASP A 129 14.72 -12.45 -8.31
C ASP A 129 13.83 -12.50 -7.06
N THR A 130 12.71 -11.78 -7.08
CA THR A 130 11.79 -11.70 -5.93
C THR A 130 10.77 -12.83 -5.89
N LEU A 131 10.38 -13.39 -7.03
CA LEU A 131 9.34 -14.42 -7.11
C LEU A 131 9.64 -15.67 -6.26
N PRO A 132 10.87 -16.23 -6.24
CA PRO A 132 11.19 -17.36 -5.36
C PRO A 132 11.03 -17.01 -3.88
N LEU A 133 11.40 -15.78 -3.49
CA LEU A 133 11.28 -15.29 -2.12
C LEU A 133 9.81 -15.16 -1.71
N ILE A 134 8.99 -14.57 -2.58
CA ILE A 134 7.55 -14.41 -2.37
C ILE A 134 6.89 -15.78 -2.19
N LYS A 135 7.20 -16.75 -3.06
CA LYS A 135 6.65 -18.11 -2.97
C LYS A 135 7.02 -18.79 -1.66
N LYS A 136 8.30 -18.73 -1.27
CA LYS A 136 8.78 -19.28 0.01
C LYS A 136 8.10 -18.61 1.20
N ALA A 137 7.93 -17.29 1.17
CA ALA A 137 7.26 -16.54 2.23
C ALA A 137 5.80 -16.95 2.43
N LEU A 138 5.07 -17.23 1.35
CA LEU A 138 3.67 -17.68 1.40
C LEU A 138 3.49 -19.07 2.05
N GLU A 139 4.55 -19.87 2.12
CA GLU A 139 4.55 -21.19 2.79
C GLU A 139 4.80 -21.10 4.30
N ILE A 140 5.28 -19.95 4.80
CA ILE A 140 5.57 -19.72 6.22
C ILE A 140 4.25 -19.48 6.97
N ASN A 141 4.16 -19.92 8.23
CA ASN A 141 3.08 -19.51 9.13
C ASN A 141 3.58 -18.45 10.11
N VAL A 142 3.44 -17.17 9.75
CA VAL A 142 3.93 -16.05 10.56
C VAL A 142 3.14 -15.84 11.85
N SER A 143 1.90 -16.34 11.92
CA SER A 143 1.04 -16.28 13.11
C SER A 143 1.74 -16.89 14.33
N VAL A 144 2.46 -18.00 14.14
CA VAL A 144 3.22 -18.69 15.20
C VAL A 144 4.36 -17.83 15.76
N VAL A 145 4.91 -16.92 14.95
CA VAL A 145 6.00 -16.01 15.34
C VAL A 145 5.44 -14.79 16.06
N LEU A 146 4.34 -14.23 15.56
CA LEU A 146 3.68 -13.04 16.13
C LEU A 146 3.00 -13.30 17.46
N ASP A 147 2.49 -14.53 17.70
CA ASP A 147 1.90 -14.91 18.99
C ASP A 147 2.94 -14.90 20.15
N GLY A 148 4.24 -14.86 19.84
CA GLY A 148 5.34 -14.81 20.81
C GLY A 148 5.82 -13.40 21.19
N GLU A 149 5.38 -12.36 20.50
CA GLU A 149 5.78 -10.96 20.75
C GLU A 149 4.54 -10.09 20.96
N GLU A 150 4.00 -10.07 22.18
CA GLU A 150 3.07 -9.03 22.60
C GLU A 150 3.80 -7.93 23.38
N MET A 151 3.42 -6.68 23.07
CA MET A 151 3.67 -5.42 23.79
C MET A 151 4.90 -4.59 23.43
N LEU A 152 4.71 -3.69 22.45
CA LEU A 152 5.04 -2.27 22.64
C LEU A 152 3.88 -1.40 22.13
N SER A 153 2.77 -1.43 22.87
CA SER A 153 1.78 -0.35 22.76
C SER A 153 2.42 0.91 23.34
N GLN A 154 3.03 1.73 22.48
CA GLN A 154 3.35 3.10 22.87
C GLN A 154 2.06 3.76 23.34
N ARG A 155 2.16 4.56 24.39
CA ARG A 155 1.04 5.30 24.96
C ARG A 155 0.72 6.46 24.02
N TRP A 156 -0.11 6.17 23.04
CA TRP A 156 -0.63 7.16 22.10
C TRP A 156 -1.81 7.89 22.68
N ASN A 157 -2.10 9.07 22.16
CA ASN A 157 -3.38 9.72 22.42
C ASN A 157 -4.47 8.82 21.84
N GLU A 158 -5.36 8.29 22.69
CA GLU A 158 -6.47 7.39 22.31
C GLU A 158 -7.30 7.99 21.17
N ARG A 159 -7.46 9.32 21.15
CA ARG A 159 -8.16 10.02 20.07
C ARG A 159 -7.43 9.96 18.73
N GLU A 160 -6.10 10.13 18.73
CA GLU A 160 -5.33 10.08 17.48
C GLU A 160 -5.31 8.67 16.90
N ALA A 161 -5.14 7.65 17.75
CA ALA A 161 -5.20 6.25 17.33
C ALA A 161 -6.57 5.90 16.73
N MET A 162 -7.67 6.32 17.39
CA MET A 162 -9.02 6.10 16.88
C MET A 162 -9.27 6.81 15.54
N LEU A 163 -8.72 8.03 15.36
CA LEU A 163 -8.83 8.75 14.10
C LEU A 163 -8.04 8.08 12.98
N GLU A 164 -6.83 7.56 13.26
CA GLU A 164 -6.04 6.81 12.28
C GLU A 164 -6.73 5.50 11.88
N GLU A 165 -7.29 4.77 12.84
CA GLU A 165 -8.07 3.55 12.60
C GLU A 165 -9.29 3.84 11.70
N LEU A 166 -10.05 4.90 12.02
CA LEU A 166 -11.21 5.32 11.22
C LEU A 166 -10.83 5.77 9.81
N LYS A 167 -9.67 6.45 9.65
CA LYS A 167 -9.13 6.82 8.33
C LYS A 167 -8.80 5.58 7.51
N LEU A 168 -8.15 4.58 8.12
CA LEU A 168 -7.79 3.34 7.45
C LEU A 168 -9.02 2.50 7.07
N GLU A 169 -9.99 2.37 7.97
CA GLU A 169 -11.22 1.62 7.72
C GLU A 169 -12.04 2.26 6.60
N SER A 170 -12.21 3.59 6.62
CA SER A 170 -12.93 4.31 5.56
C SER A 170 -12.23 4.21 4.20
N LEU A 171 -10.88 4.25 4.18
CA LEU A 171 -10.09 4.02 2.97
C LEU A 171 -10.32 2.61 2.42
N ASN A 172 -10.22 1.57 3.26
CA ASN A 172 -10.42 0.19 2.85
C ASN A 172 -11.85 -0.08 2.37
N PHE A 173 -12.85 0.57 2.97
CA PHE A 173 -14.22 0.51 2.48
C PHE A 173 -14.35 1.07 1.06
N LEU A 174 -13.67 2.18 0.77
CA LEU A 174 -13.68 2.80 -0.56
C LEU A 174 -13.00 1.92 -1.62
N ILE A 175 -11.89 1.28 -1.26
CA ILE A 175 -11.20 0.30 -2.11
C ILE A 175 -12.15 -0.85 -2.45
N GLU A 176 -12.76 -1.47 -1.43
CA GLU A 176 -13.67 -2.60 -1.61
C GLU A 176 -14.91 -2.22 -2.43
N SER A 177 -15.47 -1.03 -2.17
CA SER A 177 -16.64 -0.53 -2.91
C SER A 177 -16.34 -0.34 -4.38
N ASN A 178 -15.15 0.19 -4.71
CA ASN A 178 -14.72 0.36 -6.10
C ASN A 178 -14.54 -1.00 -6.79
N ARG A 179 -13.87 -1.96 -6.13
CA ARG A 179 -13.67 -3.32 -6.66
C ARG A 179 -14.97 -4.07 -6.92
N ARG A 180 -15.96 -3.91 -6.02
CA ARG A 180 -17.30 -4.52 -6.18
C ARG A 180 -18.19 -3.78 -7.18
N LYS A 181 -17.72 -2.67 -7.76
CA LYS A 181 -18.51 -1.79 -8.64
C LYS A 181 -19.83 -1.39 -8.00
N ILE A 182 -19.79 -1.03 -6.71
CA ILE A 182 -20.94 -0.48 -6.00
C ILE A 182 -21.36 0.83 -6.69
N ASP A 183 -22.64 1.15 -6.61
CA ASP A 183 -23.22 2.36 -7.20
C ASP A 183 -22.44 3.64 -6.84
N ASP A 184 -22.21 4.49 -7.84
CA ASP A 184 -21.37 5.69 -7.74
C ASP A 184 -21.86 6.67 -6.66
N PHE A 185 -23.18 6.77 -6.41
CA PHE A 185 -23.73 7.63 -5.37
C PHE A 185 -23.23 7.21 -3.98
N TYR A 186 -23.17 5.90 -3.71
CA TYR A 186 -22.66 5.37 -2.45
C TYR A 186 -21.17 5.60 -2.30
N ILE A 187 -20.41 5.39 -3.38
CA ILE A 187 -18.95 5.60 -3.37
C ILE A 187 -18.65 7.08 -3.10
N ASP A 188 -19.36 8.00 -3.77
CA ASP A 188 -19.14 9.44 -3.60
C ASP A 188 -19.56 9.93 -2.21
N GLY A 189 -20.64 9.38 -1.65
CA GLY A 189 -21.01 9.60 -0.26
C GLY A 189 -19.91 9.19 0.72
N MET A 190 -19.32 8.01 0.53
CA MET A 190 -18.21 7.52 1.35
C MET A 190 -16.93 8.33 1.16
N MET A 191 -16.64 8.79 -0.07
CA MET A 191 -15.51 9.69 -0.34
C MET A 191 -15.65 10.99 0.44
N LYS A 192 -16.87 11.53 0.53
CA LYS A 192 -17.15 12.72 1.33
C LYS A 192 -16.89 12.47 2.82
N ILE A 193 -17.32 11.32 3.35
CA ILE A 193 -17.07 10.92 4.74
C ILE A 193 -15.57 10.79 5.00
N HIS A 194 -14.85 10.07 4.15
CA HIS A 194 -13.40 9.91 4.25
C HIS A 194 -12.68 11.26 4.30
N ARG A 195 -13.00 12.18 3.36
CA ARG A 195 -12.43 13.55 3.35
C ARG A 195 -12.79 14.37 4.58
N MET A 196 -13.93 14.11 5.23
CA MET A 196 -14.28 14.78 6.48
C MET A 196 -13.39 14.28 7.62
N ILE A 197 -13.15 12.97 7.71
CA ILE A 197 -12.27 12.36 8.71
C ILE A 197 -10.83 12.86 8.53
N GLU A 198 -10.36 13.00 7.29
CA GLU A 198 -9.01 13.51 7.00
C GLU A 198 -8.76 14.95 7.51
N LYS A 199 -9.80 15.77 7.57
CA LYS A 199 -9.73 17.19 7.97
C LYS A 199 -9.90 17.45 9.47
N MET A 200 -10.28 16.42 10.24
CA MET A 200 -10.41 16.48 11.71
C MET A 200 -9.06 16.42 12.41
#